data_AF-A0A1I2CF62-F1
#
_entry.id   AF-A0A1I2CF62-F1
#
_cell.length_a   1.000
_cell.length_b   1.000
_cell.length_c   1.000
_cell.angle_alpha   90.00
_cell.angle_beta   90.00
_cell.angle_gamma   90.00
#
_symmetry.space_group_name_H-M   'P 1'
#
loop_
_entity.id
_entity.type
_entity.pdbx_description
1 polymer ?
#
loop_
_entity_poly.entity_id
_entity_poly.type
_entity_poly.pdbx_seq_one_letter_code
_entity_poly.pdbx_strand_id
1 'polypeptide(L)'
;MLTPEPRIGNRAGYRAAACHAPHLRGGPLRTDFRSGPELLVERTVLLFGPCFFSDRASSGSGFDRPASTTGGILDVVSEQPAADSPPPSAAKLRAWRRMLADERAEATVYRELADRRHGTEREILSRLAEAEQRHAEHWRRLLGEYVGEPRRATFRMRVLAFLARGFGWIFVLALVQRAETRSNYESTADATEAMAADERVHGEVVRALAAQGRARMSGTLRAAVFGINDGLVSNFALVLGVIGGGAGTTLVILTGLSGLLAGALSMAAGEFVSVSSQRELIAAGKPDDTADGAVPLLDVDANELALVYRARGMSAAEAERRAEVVLRRPPPEQHPAGEEPDGGEVVGSGAKAAASSFAAFAIGALLPVLPFLLGLHGLLAVLVAAVLSGSALLLTGATVGVLSGAAPLPRALRQLAIGAGAAVMTFLLGLVFGVTAS
;
A
#
# COMPACT_ATOMS: atom_id res chain seq x y z
N MET A 1 51.53 -15.86 63.67
CA MET A 1 52.85 -16.22 63.15
C MET A 1 52.61 -17.13 61.96
N LEU A 2 53.08 -16.71 60.78
CA LEU A 2 53.21 -17.46 59.51
C LEU A 2 51.92 -17.91 58.79
N THR A 3 51.66 -17.25 57.66
CA THR A 3 51.11 -17.83 56.42
C THR A 3 52.15 -18.82 55.84
N PRO A 4 51.78 -19.79 54.96
CA PRO A 4 51.56 -19.47 53.55
C PRO A 4 50.48 -20.29 52.81
N GLU A 5 50.00 -19.68 51.72
CA GLU A 5 49.38 -20.24 50.49
C GLU A 5 50.34 -21.25 49.77
N PRO A 6 50.12 -21.80 48.53
CA PRO A 6 49.09 -21.51 47.49
C PRO A 6 48.61 -22.69 46.56
N ARG A 7 47.64 -22.35 45.65
CA ARG A 7 47.54 -22.70 44.18
C ARG A 7 47.28 -24.17 43.75
N ILE A 8 46.64 -24.55 42.63
CA ILE A 8 46.02 -24.00 41.38
C ILE A 8 45.19 -25.21 40.86
N GLY A 9 43.94 -25.12 40.37
CA GLY A 9 43.44 -24.32 39.25
C GLY A 9 43.26 -25.23 38.01
N ASN A 10 41.98 -25.46 37.66
CA ASN A 10 41.40 -26.57 36.89
C ASN A 10 41.76 -26.63 35.39
N ARG A 11 41.80 -27.86 34.86
CA ARG A 11 41.75 -28.18 33.41
C ARG A 11 40.33 -28.56 32.98
N ALA A 12 40.07 -28.29 31.70
CA ALA A 12 38.87 -28.50 30.91
C ALA A 12 38.16 -29.87 31.03
N GLY A 13 36.86 -29.88 30.73
CA GLY A 13 36.12 -31.10 30.44
C GLY A 13 34.67 -30.84 29.99
N TYR A 14 34.43 -30.89 28.68
CA TYR A 14 33.11 -31.09 28.07
C TYR A 14 32.49 -32.40 28.57
N ARG A 15 31.20 -32.40 28.93
CA ARG A 15 30.35 -33.61 28.90
C ARG A 15 28.94 -33.27 28.43
N ALA A 16 28.53 -33.92 27.35
CA ALA A 16 27.15 -34.08 26.95
C ALA A 16 26.44 -35.08 27.89
N ALA A 17 25.15 -34.86 28.14
CA ALA A 17 24.26 -35.87 28.72
C ALA A 17 22.86 -35.76 28.10
N ALA A 18 22.34 -36.90 27.68
CA ALA A 18 21.09 -37.09 26.96
C ALA A 18 19.90 -37.37 27.88
N CYS A 19 18.71 -37.02 27.37
CA CYS A 19 17.37 -37.62 27.52
C CYS A 19 16.87 -38.14 28.89
N HIS A 20 15.79 -37.52 29.37
CA HIS A 20 14.70 -38.25 30.06
C HIS A 20 13.34 -37.64 29.72
N ALA A 21 12.43 -38.49 29.24
CA ALA A 21 11.00 -38.24 29.05
C ALA A 21 10.22 -39.23 29.94
N PRO A 22 9.09 -38.84 30.54
CA PRO A 22 8.17 -39.81 31.14
C PRO A 22 6.92 -40.01 30.27
N HIS A 23 6.62 -41.27 29.97
CA HIS A 23 5.29 -41.75 29.59
C HIS A 23 4.50 -42.12 30.85
N LEU A 24 3.16 -42.08 30.80
CA LEU A 24 2.26 -43.23 31.03
C LEU A 24 0.76 -42.85 30.87
N ARG A 25 0.08 -43.57 29.94
CA ARG A 25 -1.30 -44.14 29.93
C ARG A 25 -2.52 -43.21 30.17
N GLY A 26 -3.65 -43.24 29.45
CA GLY A 26 -4.24 -44.16 28.46
C GLY A 26 -5.70 -44.51 28.85
N GLY A 27 -6.71 -44.03 28.11
CA GLY A 27 -8.13 -44.41 28.22
C GLY A 27 -9.07 -43.60 27.30
N PRO A 28 -10.14 -44.17 26.71
CA PRO A 28 -10.56 -43.84 25.33
C PRO A 28 -11.88 -43.05 25.24
N LEU A 29 -12.04 -42.23 24.20
CA LEU A 29 -13.36 -41.86 23.69
C LEU A 29 -13.39 -41.85 22.16
N ARG A 30 -14.52 -42.34 21.67
CA ARG A 30 -14.83 -42.77 20.32
C ARG A 30 -14.84 -41.63 19.30
N THR A 31 -14.49 -42.05 18.10
CA THR A 31 -14.86 -41.54 16.77
C THR A 31 -16.20 -40.80 16.68
N ASP A 32 -16.20 -39.63 16.05
CA ASP A 32 -17.14 -39.41 14.95
C ASP A 32 -16.47 -38.62 13.81
N PHE A 33 -16.73 -39.06 12.59
CA PHE A 33 -16.02 -38.70 11.37
C PHE A 33 -17.02 -37.98 10.46
N ARG A 34 -16.78 -36.71 10.11
CA ARG A 34 -17.24 -36.14 8.83
C ARG A 34 -16.41 -34.91 8.44
N SER A 35 -15.73 -35.08 7.32
CA SER A 35 -14.81 -34.18 6.65
C SER A 35 -15.53 -33.25 5.65
N GLY A 36 -15.00 -32.03 5.49
CA GLY A 36 -15.33 -31.03 4.46
C GLY A 36 -14.47 -29.76 4.65
N PRO A 37 -14.05 -29.03 3.60
CA PRO A 37 -12.66 -28.57 3.46
C PRO A 37 -12.40 -27.13 3.95
N GLU A 38 -11.64 -26.98 5.05
CA GLU A 38 -11.04 -25.69 5.45
C GLU A 38 -9.53 -25.75 5.75
N LEU A 39 -8.87 -26.89 5.56
CA LEU A 39 -7.42 -26.99 5.69
C LEU A 39 -6.71 -26.86 4.33
N LEU A 40 -6.68 -25.65 3.78
CA LEU A 40 -5.65 -25.31 2.78
C LEU A 40 -5.23 -23.82 2.75
N VAL A 41 -5.66 -22.99 3.71
CA VAL A 41 -5.29 -21.55 3.75
C VAL A 41 -4.27 -21.24 4.85
N GLU A 42 -4.12 -22.10 5.86
CA GLU A 42 -3.31 -21.80 7.04
C GLU A 42 -1.81 -22.17 6.93
N ARG A 43 -1.33 -22.62 5.76
CA ARG A 43 0.05 -23.12 5.59
C ARG A 43 0.99 -22.27 4.74
N THR A 44 0.60 -21.05 4.37
CA THR A 44 1.41 -20.20 3.46
C THR A 44 1.91 -18.89 4.08
N VAL A 45 1.62 -18.59 5.36
CA VAL A 45 1.98 -17.30 5.98
C VAL A 45 3.18 -17.39 6.95
N LEU A 46 3.82 -18.55 7.10
CA LEU A 46 4.97 -18.75 8.00
C LEU A 46 6.31 -18.99 7.27
N LEU A 47 6.64 -18.24 6.21
CA LEU A 47 7.95 -18.35 5.54
C LEU A 47 8.64 -17.05 5.09
N PHE A 48 8.17 -15.86 5.44
CA PHE A 48 8.93 -14.62 5.19
C PHE A 48 8.82 -13.64 6.36
N GLY A 49 9.61 -13.89 7.40
CA GLY A 49 10.00 -12.86 8.36
C GLY A 49 11.20 -12.08 7.83
N PRO A 50 11.30 -10.75 8.07
CA PRO A 50 12.44 -9.97 7.63
C PRO A 50 13.68 -10.33 8.46
N CYS A 51 14.69 -10.92 7.80
CA CYS A 51 16.02 -11.09 8.38
C CYS A 51 16.67 -9.71 8.56
N PHE A 52 16.66 -9.21 9.79
CA PHE A 52 17.51 -8.10 10.21
C PHE A 52 18.94 -8.63 10.35
N PHE A 53 19.86 -8.11 9.54
CA PHE A 53 21.29 -8.41 9.63
C PHE A 53 21.86 -7.65 10.84
N SER A 54 22.25 -8.39 11.87
CA SER A 54 22.91 -7.84 13.06
C SER A 54 24.41 -7.82 12.82
N ASP A 55 24.99 -6.63 12.90
CA ASP A 55 26.43 -6.39 12.93
C ASP A 55 27.08 -7.18 14.07
N ARG A 56 28.06 -8.02 13.75
CA ARG A 56 28.92 -8.68 14.73
C ARG A 56 30.30 -8.05 14.65
N ALA A 57 30.55 -7.11 15.56
CA ALA A 57 31.90 -6.69 15.91
C ALA A 57 32.66 -7.88 16.52
N SER A 58 33.78 -8.24 15.91
CA SER A 58 34.79 -9.11 16.54
C SER A 58 36.13 -8.38 16.55
N SER A 59 36.61 -8.12 17.75
CA SER A 59 37.96 -7.66 18.06
C SER A 59 39.00 -8.70 17.69
N GLY A 60 40.10 -8.26 17.09
CA GLY A 60 41.28 -9.06 16.79
C GLY A 60 42.48 -8.16 16.48
N SER A 61 43.34 -8.01 17.47
CA SER A 61 44.62 -7.28 17.48
C SER A 61 45.59 -7.73 16.38
N GLY A 62 46.34 -6.79 15.80
CA GLY A 62 47.49 -7.10 14.94
C GLY A 62 48.07 -5.86 14.30
N PHE A 63 49.02 -5.25 14.99
CA PHE A 63 49.87 -4.15 14.56
C PHE A 63 50.72 -4.58 13.35
N ASP A 64 50.68 -3.83 12.24
CA ASP A 64 51.86 -3.49 11.42
C ASP A 64 51.50 -2.45 10.35
N ARG A 65 52.19 -1.31 10.40
CA ARG A 65 52.19 -0.27 9.35
C ARG A 65 53.21 -0.66 8.28
N PRO A 66 52.94 -0.27 7.02
CA PRO A 66 54.02 0.38 6.28
C PRO A 66 53.60 1.71 5.65
N ALA A 67 54.54 2.65 5.77
CA ALA A 67 54.88 3.78 4.93
C ALA A 67 53.79 4.53 4.13
N SER A 68 53.71 5.83 4.45
CA SER A 68 53.19 6.92 3.63
C SER A 68 53.63 6.85 2.16
N THR A 69 52.68 6.93 1.23
CA THR A 69 52.92 7.52 -0.09
C THR A 69 51.82 8.53 -0.38
N THR A 70 52.25 9.77 -0.53
CA THR A 70 51.48 10.97 -0.84
C THR A 70 51.07 10.97 -2.31
N GLY A 71 49.83 11.37 -2.60
CA GLY A 71 49.46 11.99 -3.88
C GLY A 71 48.86 11.08 -4.94
N GLY A 72 47.59 11.32 -5.26
CA GLY A 72 46.90 10.70 -6.38
C GLY A 72 45.40 10.93 -6.31
N ILE A 73 44.94 12.11 -6.75
CA ILE A 73 43.54 12.38 -7.06
C ILE A 73 43.13 11.33 -8.10
N LEU A 74 42.19 10.46 -7.75
CA LEU A 74 41.53 9.60 -8.72
C LEU A 74 40.64 10.50 -9.58
N ASP A 75 41.19 10.94 -10.71
CA ASP A 75 40.41 11.47 -11.82
C ASP A 75 39.38 10.41 -12.22
N VAL A 76 38.11 10.74 -11.99
CA VAL A 76 37.00 10.06 -12.65
C VAL A 76 37.14 10.38 -14.13
N VAL A 77 37.78 9.46 -14.86
CA VAL A 77 37.86 9.52 -16.32
C VAL A 77 36.44 9.55 -16.85
N SER A 78 36.05 10.71 -17.35
CA SER A 78 34.86 10.87 -18.18
C SER A 78 35.18 10.23 -19.52
N GLU A 79 34.67 9.02 -19.76
CA GLU A 79 34.67 8.42 -21.10
C GLU A 79 33.86 9.31 -22.04
N GLN A 80 34.53 10.25 -22.69
CA GLN A 80 34.05 10.80 -23.95
C GLN A 80 34.14 9.68 -25.00
N PRO A 81 33.12 9.49 -25.84
CA PRO A 81 33.20 8.52 -26.91
C PRO A 81 34.40 8.88 -27.79
N ALA A 82 35.28 7.90 -28.01
CA ALA A 82 36.46 8.04 -28.86
C ALA A 82 36.06 8.63 -30.22
N ALA A 83 36.82 9.64 -30.67
CA ALA A 83 36.55 10.46 -31.86
C ALA A 83 36.45 9.66 -33.19
N ASP A 84 36.70 8.35 -33.16
CA ASP A 84 36.72 7.46 -34.33
C ASP A 84 35.54 6.48 -34.41
N SER A 85 34.50 6.64 -33.58
CA SER A 85 33.31 5.78 -33.67
C SER A 85 32.42 6.17 -34.86
N PRO A 86 31.93 5.20 -35.67
CA PRO A 86 31.04 5.51 -36.79
C PRO A 86 29.78 6.24 -36.30
N PRO A 87 29.22 7.18 -37.10
CA PRO A 87 28.08 7.97 -36.69
C PRO A 87 26.90 7.06 -36.32
N PRO A 88 26.17 7.37 -35.23
CA PRO A 88 25.08 6.54 -34.74
C PRO A 88 23.98 6.40 -35.79
N SER A 89 23.44 5.19 -35.93
CA SER A 89 22.39 4.91 -36.92
C SER A 89 21.12 5.73 -36.64
N ALA A 90 20.32 6.00 -37.67
CA ALA A 90 19.06 6.74 -37.51
C ALA A 90 18.08 6.07 -36.52
N ALA A 91 18.12 4.74 -36.41
CA ALA A 91 17.34 4.00 -35.40
C ALA A 91 17.82 4.30 -33.97
N LYS A 92 19.14 4.33 -33.77
CA LYS A 92 19.78 4.64 -32.49
C LYS A 92 19.49 6.08 -32.04
N LEU A 93 19.62 7.04 -32.96
CA LEU A 93 19.25 8.44 -32.72
C LEU A 93 17.76 8.60 -32.36
N ARG A 94 16.85 7.86 -33.03
CA ARG A 94 15.42 7.87 -32.67
C ARG A 94 15.16 7.27 -31.29
N ALA A 95 15.89 6.24 -30.88
CA ALA A 95 15.78 5.64 -29.56
C ALA A 95 16.27 6.61 -28.48
N TRP A 96 17.47 7.19 -28.63
CA TRP A 96 18.02 8.16 -27.68
C TRP A 96 17.14 9.41 -27.53
N ARG A 97 16.59 9.95 -28.64
CA ARG A 97 15.64 11.08 -28.57
C ARG A 97 14.35 10.72 -27.83
N ARG A 98 13.93 9.45 -27.88
CA ARG A 98 12.77 8.96 -27.13
C ARG A 98 13.09 8.86 -25.65
N MET A 99 14.21 8.25 -25.29
CA MET A 99 14.67 8.16 -23.89
C MET A 99 14.82 9.56 -23.30
N LEU A 100 15.53 10.48 -23.96
CA LEU A 100 15.63 11.88 -23.53
C LEU A 100 14.27 12.54 -23.28
N ALA A 101 13.26 12.25 -24.11
CA ALA A 101 11.92 12.81 -23.94
C ALA A 101 11.15 12.18 -22.77
N ASP A 102 11.31 10.87 -22.55
CA ASP A 102 10.67 10.15 -21.46
C ASP A 102 11.31 10.54 -20.11
N GLU A 103 12.66 10.57 -19.99
CA GLU A 103 13.40 11.03 -18.80
C GLU A 103 12.99 12.45 -18.36
N ARG A 104 12.89 13.37 -19.33
CA ARG A 104 12.44 14.74 -19.04
C ARG A 104 11.00 14.79 -18.53
N ALA A 105 10.14 13.89 -19.03
CA ALA A 105 8.76 13.82 -18.59
C ALA A 105 8.66 13.22 -17.18
N GLU A 106 9.44 12.20 -16.85
CA GLU A 106 9.52 11.62 -15.51
C GLU A 106 10.09 12.61 -14.49
N ALA A 107 11.19 13.29 -14.82
CA ALA A 107 11.72 14.38 -14.00
C ALA A 107 10.68 15.48 -13.72
N THR A 108 9.79 15.75 -14.68
CA THR A 108 8.68 16.71 -14.52
C THR A 108 7.60 16.15 -13.61
N VAL A 109 7.22 14.87 -13.77
CA VAL A 109 6.27 14.18 -12.89
C VAL A 109 6.73 14.23 -11.44
N TYR A 110 7.99 13.87 -11.17
CA TYR A 110 8.53 13.87 -9.80
C TYR A 110 8.59 15.28 -9.19
N ARG A 111 9.00 16.31 -9.96
CA ARG A 111 8.96 17.71 -9.50
C ARG A 111 7.55 18.17 -9.14
N GLU A 112 6.58 17.92 -10.02
CA GLU A 112 5.17 18.25 -9.78
C GLU A 112 4.63 17.55 -8.54
N LEU A 113 5.03 16.30 -8.29
CA LEU A 113 4.67 15.59 -7.06
C LEU A 113 5.35 16.19 -5.84
N ALA A 114 6.64 16.55 -5.93
CA ALA A 114 7.42 17.15 -4.84
C ALA A 114 6.86 18.50 -4.40
N ASP A 115 6.46 19.36 -5.34
CA ASP A 115 5.91 20.70 -5.07
C ASP A 115 4.62 20.67 -4.25
N ARG A 116 3.91 19.54 -4.24
CA ARG A 116 2.67 19.31 -3.49
C ARG A 116 2.90 18.57 -2.16
N ARG A 117 4.16 18.37 -1.74
CA ARG A 117 4.53 17.63 -0.53
C ARG A 117 5.40 18.47 0.41
N HIS A 118 5.56 18.00 1.63
CA HIS A 118 6.40 18.62 2.66
C HIS A 118 7.25 17.55 3.36
N GLY A 119 8.32 17.99 4.03
CA GLY A 119 9.22 17.11 4.77
C GLY A 119 9.89 16.05 3.89
N THR A 120 10.03 14.84 4.44
CA THR A 120 10.77 13.72 3.84
C THR A 120 10.23 13.30 2.46
N GLU A 121 8.90 13.30 2.26
CA GLU A 121 8.31 12.90 0.98
C GLU A 121 8.72 13.85 -0.16
N ARG A 122 8.74 15.16 0.10
CA ARG A 122 9.21 16.16 -0.87
C ARG A 122 10.68 15.96 -1.18
N GLU A 123 11.51 15.74 -0.16
CA GLU A 123 12.94 15.52 -0.33
C GLU A 123 13.21 14.30 -1.23
N ILE A 124 12.55 13.17 -0.95
CA ILE A 124 12.70 11.94 -1.74
C ILE A 124 12.30 12.20 -3.20
N LEU A 125 11.13 12.80 -3.44
CA LEU A 125 10.65 13.08 -4.80
C LEU A 125 11.53 14.08 -5.56
N SER A 126 12.08 15.08 -4.88
CA SER A 126 13.06 15.99 -5.49
C SER A 126 14.33 15.26 -5.90
N ARG A 127 14.87 14.36 -5.06
CA ARG A 127 16.05 13.57 -5.41
C ARG A 127 15.81 12.61 -6.58
N LEU A 128 14.62 12.01 -6.67
CA LEU A 128 14.19 11.25 -7.85
C LEU A 128 14.17 12.14 -9.10
N ALA A 129 13.59 13.33 -9.02
CA ALA A 129 13.58 14.25 -10.17
C ALA A 129 14.99 14.67 -10.62
N GLU A 130 15.91 14.88 -9.67
CA GLU A 130 17.32 15.16 -9.95
C GLU A 130 18.03 13.97 -10.60
N ALA A 131 17.69 12.75 -10.21
CA ALA A 131 18.23 11.53 -10.82
C ALA A 131 17.81 11.39 -12.28
N GLU A 132 16.51 11.54 -12.59
CA GLU A 132 16.03 11.51 -13.98
C GLU A 132 16.60 12.66 -14.82
N GLN A 133 16.92 13.80 -14.19
CA GLN A 133 17.62 14.87 -14.89
C GLN A 133 19.05 14.46 -15.29
N ARG A 134 19.79 13.74 -14.43
CA ARG A 134 21.10 13.18 -14.78
C ARG A 134 20.99 12.15 -15.90
N HIS A 135 19.95 11.31 -15.89
CA HIS A 135 19.66 10.37 -16.96
C HIS A 135 19.37 11.10 -18.29
N ALA A 136 18.53 12.14 -18.26
CA ALA A 136 18.29 12.99 -19.43
C ALA A 136 19.59 13.63 -19.96
N GLU A 137 20.49 14.05 -19.09
CA GLU A 137 21.79 14.61 -19.47
C GLU A 137 22.71 13.57 -20.12
N HIS A 138 22.69 12.31 -19.68
CA HIS A 138 23.38 11.21 -20.36
C HIS A 138 22.93 11.06 -21.82
N TRP A 139 21.62 10.95 -22.05
CA TRP A 139 21.08 10.83 -23.41
C TRP A 139 21.33 12.07 -24.27
N ARG A 140 21.31 13.26 -23.65
CA ARG A 140 21.67 14.50 -24.34
C ARG A 140 23.14 14.49 -24.76
N ARG A 141 24.05 14.01 -23.91
CA ARG A 141 25.48 13.87 -24.23
C ARG A 141 25.70 12.89 -25.39
N LEU A 142 25.04 11.73 -25.37
CA LEU A 142 25.10 10.75 -26.47
C LEU A 142 24.56 11.32 -27.79
N LEU A 143 23.50 12.12 -27.73
CA LEU A 143 22.94 12.77 -28.92
C LEU A 143 23.83 13.88 -29.49
N GLY A 144 24.58 14.60 -28.67
CA GLY A 144 25.50 15.66 -29.14
C GLY A 144 24.83 16.68 -30.07
N GLU A 145 25.38 16.84 -31.27
CA GLU A 145 24.82 17.69 -32.33
C GLU A 145 23.48 17.15 -32.91
N TYR A 146 23.22 15.85 -32.76
CA TYR A 146 22.04 15.18 -33.28
C TYR A 146 20.81 15.28 -32.35
N VAL A 147 20.83 16.09 -31.29
CA VAL A 147 19.66 16.28 -30.41
C VAL A 147 18.42 16.67 -31.23
N GLY A 148 18.58 17.61 -32.17
CA GLY A 148 17.50 18.08 -33.04
C GLY A 148 16.34 18.71 -32.27
N GLU A 149 15.15 18.75 -32.89
CA GLU A 149 13.96 19.33 -32.25
C GLU A 149 13.45 18.47 -31.07
N PRO A 150 12.90 19.11 -30.02
CA PRO A 150 12.33 18.40 -28.88
C PRO A 150 11.24 17.42 -29.29
N ARG A 151 11.50 16.12 -29.06
CA ARG A 151 10.49 15.09 -29.27
C ARG A 151 9.51 15.08 -28.09
N ARG A 152 8.22 14.88 -28.38
CA ARG A 152 7.22 14.65 -27.34
C ARG A 152 7.45 13.28 -26.68
N ALA A 153 7.34 13.25 -25.36
CA ALA A 153 7.35 12.01 -24.59
C ALA A 153 6.23 11.05 -25.05
N THR A 154 6.38 9.77 -24.72
CA THR A 154 5.34 8.78 -25.01
C THR A 154 3.98 9.21 -24.47
N PHE A 155 2.90 8.76 -25.12
CA PHE A 155 1.54 9.13 -24.72
C PHE A 155 1.28 8.85 -23.23
N ARG A 156 1.79 7.71 -22.72
CA ARG A 156 1.74 7.35 -21.30
C ARG A 156 2.37 8.42 -20.41
N MET A 157 3.62 8.82 -20.68
CA MET A 157 4.29 9.83 -19.85
C MET A 157 3.61 11.19 -19.92
N ARG A 158 3.04 11.56 -21.06
CA ARG A 158 2.23 12.79 -21.18
C ARG A 158 0.97 12.75 -20.33
N VAL A 159 0.28 11.60 -20.29
CA VAL A 159 -0.87 11.40 -19.41
C VAL A 159 -0.45 11.46 -17.94
N LEU A 160 0.68 10.83 -17.57
CA LEU A 160 1.20 10.89 -16.19
C LEU A 160 1.55 12.31 -15.77
N ALA A 161 2.28 13.05 -16.61
CA ALA A 161 2.62 14.46 -16.35
C ALA A 161 1.38 15.35 -16.24
N PHE A 162 0.34 15.09 -17.04
CA PHE A 162 -0.94 15.77 -16.91
C PHE A 162 -1.63 15.45 -15.58
N LEU A 163 -1.70 14.17 -15.20
CA LEU A 163 -2.34 13.75 -13.95
C LEU A 163 -1.56 14.26 -12.72
N ALA A 164 -0.23 14.31 -12.78
CA ALA A 164 0.62 14.86 -11.73
C ALA A 164 0.25 16.31 -11.36
N ARG A 165 -0.26 17.10 -12.32
CA ARG A 165 -0.60 18.52 -12.13
C ARG A 165 -1.88 18.80 -11.35
N GLY A 166 -2.76 17.83 -11.18
CA GLY A 166 -4.08 18.11 -10.58
C GLY A 166 -4.79 16.93 -9.95
N PHE A 167 -4.29 15.71 -10.11
CA PHE A 167 -4.93 14.51 -9.62
C PHE A 167 -4.22 13.97 -8.37
N GLY A 168 -4.95 13.25 -7.51
CA GLY A 168 -4.44 12.80 -6.20
C GLY A 168 -3.09 12.08 -6.28
N TRP A 169 -2.12 12.55 -5.50
CA TRP A 169 -0.70 12.15 -5.62
C TRP A 169 -0.45 10.63 -5.53
N ILE A 170 -1.20 9.91 -4.70
CA ILE A 170 -1.08 8.45 -4.56
C ILE A 170 -1.50 7.72 -5.83
N PHE A 171 -2.49 8.24 -6.56
CA PHE A 171 -2.87 7.68 -7.86
C PHE A 171 -1.75 7.87 -8.88
N VAL A 172 -1.15 9.05 -8.89
CA VAL A 172 -0.05 9.35 -9.80
C VAL A 172 1.16 8.47 -9.47
N LEU A 173 1.53 8.33 -8.19
CA LEU A 173 2.62 7.43 -7.77
C LEU A 173 2.34 5.97 -8.10
N ALA A 174 1.11 5.48 -7.89
CA ALA A 174 0.76 4.11 -8.26
C ALA A 174 0.84 3.88 -9.78
N LEU A 175 0.49 4.89 -10.58
CA LEU A 175 0.64 4.83 -12.03
C LEU A 175 2.11 4.92 -12.48
N VAL A 176 2.93 5.73 -11.80
CA VAL A 176 4.38 5.83 -12.02
C VAL A 176 5.07 4.52 -11.65
N GLN A 177 4.76 3.92 -10.49
CA GLN A 177 5.28 2.59 -10.10
C GLN A 177 5.08 1.54 -11.21
N ARG A 178 3.91 1.58 -11.85
CA ARG A 178 3.60 0.71 -12.98
C ARG A 178 4.34 1.09 -14.25
N ALA A 179 4.63 2.37 -14.42
CA ALA A 179 5.41 2.87 -15.53
C ALA A 179 6.85 2.32 -15.46
N GLU A 180 7.47 2.38 -14.29
CA GLU A 180 8.84 1.92 -13.99
C GLU A 180 9.01 0.41 -14.10
N THR A 181 8.04 -0.38 -13.63
CA THR A 181 8.09 -1.85 -13.80
C THR A 181 8.06 -2.34 -15.26
N ARG A 182 7.93 -1.42 -16.22
CA ARG A 182 7.86 -1.69 -17.66
C ARG A 182 8.95 -1.00 -18.48
N SER A 183 9.75 -0.08 -17.90
CA SER A 183 10.93 0.48 -18.56
C SER A 183 12.00 -0.61 -18.58
N ASN A 184 12.45 -1.02 -19.78
CA ASN A 184 13.44 -2.10 -19.92
C ASN A 184 14.78 -1.50 -20.32
N TYR A 185 15.40 -0.79 -19.38
CA TYR A 185 16.72 -0.19 -19.55
C TYR A 185 17.79 -1.25 -19.90
N GLU A 186 17.65 -2.47 -19.38
CA GLU A 186 18.47 -3.64 -19.70
C GLU A 186 18.50 -3.99 -21.21
N SER A 187 17.51 -3.53 -21.98
CA SER A 187 17.45 -3.76 -23.44
C SER A 187 18.09 -2.64 -24.28
N THR A 188 18.55 -1.56 -23.65
CA THR A 188 19.15 -0.41 -24.34
C THR A 188 20.67 -0.47 -24.22
N ALA A 189 21.34 -0.90 -25.28
CA ALA A 189 22.79 -1.17 -25.29
C ALA A 189 23.71 0.00 -24.88
N ASP A 190 23.20 1.24 -24.83
CA ASP A 190 23.98 2.45 -24.47
C ASP A 190 23.59 3.07 -23.12
N ALA A 191 22.73 2.38 -22.36
CA ALA A 191 22.51 2.74 -20.97
C ALA A 191 23.66 2.22 -20.10
N THR A 192 24.09 3.02 -19.12
CA THR A 192 25.13 2.58 -18.20
C THR A 192 24.57 1.58 -17.18
N GLU A 193 25.43 0.70 -16.66
CA GLU A 193 25.04 -0.22 -15.58
C GLU A 193 24.55 0.52 -14.33
N ALA A 194 25.13 1.70 -14.06
CA ALA A 194 24.70 2.60 -13.00
C ALA A 194 23.27 3.10 -13.22
N MET A 195 22.91 3.55 -14.43
CA MET A 195 21.54 3.98 -14.73
C MET A 195 20.54 2.83 -14.57
N ALA A 196 20.89 1.62 -15.02
CA ALA A 196 20.04 0.44 -14.85
C ALA A 196 19.91 0.01 -13.37
N ALA A 197 20.91 0.28 -12.53
CA ALA A 197 20.83 0.08 -11.09
C ALA A 197 19.96 1.15 -10.41
N ASP A 198 20.17 2.43 -10.75
CA ASP A 198 19.39 3.57 -10.26
C ASP A 198 17.90 3.38 -10.54
N GLU A 199 17.54 2.95 -11.76
CA GLU A 199 16.15 2.70 -12.16
C GLU A 199 15.46 1.61 -11.31
N ARG A 200 16.19 0.54 -10.98
CA ARG A 200 15.66 -0.52 -10.10
C ARG A 200 15.39 0.01 -8.69
N VAL A 201 16.29 0.85 -8.18
CA VAL A 201 16.12 1.50 -6.87
C VAL A 201 14.98 2.52 -6.91
N HIS A 202 14.86 3.32 -7.99
CA HIS A 202 13.75 4.25 -8.20
C HIS A 202 12.40 3.52 -8.10
N GLY A 203 12.26 2.38 -8.79
CA GLY A 203 11.06 1.55 -8.74
C GLY A 203 10.67 1.11 -7.33
N GLU A 204 11.64 0.73 -6.50
CA GLU A 204 11.39 0.35 -5.09
C GLU A 204 11.05 1.55 -4.20
N VAL A 205 11.72 2.69 -4.38
CA VAL A 205 11.42 3.93 -3.64
C VAL A 205 9.99 4.39 -3.94
N VAL A 206 9.61 4.42 -5.22
CA VAL A 206 8.24 4.78 -5.66
C VAL A 206 7.23 3.79 -5.10
N ARG A 207 7.54 2.48 -5.11
CA ARG A 207 6.68 1.45 -4.50
C ARG A 207 6.50 1.66 -3.00
N ALA A 208 7.57 1.99 -2.28
CA ALA A 208 7.53 2.28 -0.85
C ALA A 208 6.68 3.52 -0.54
N LEU A 209 6.86 4.62 -1.27
CA LEU A 209 6.04 5.83 -1.14
C LEU A 209 4.56 5.55 -1.45
N ALA A 210 4.27 4.79 -2.50
CA ALA A 210 2.90 4.40 -2.84
C ALA A 210 2.28 3.48 -1.78
N ALA A 211 3.05 2.56 -1.20
CA ALA A 211 2.60 1.70 -0.11
C ALA A 211 2.28 2.51 1.16
N GLN A 212 3.17 3.41 1.56
CA GLN A 212 2.97 4.29 2.71
C GLN A 212 1.76 5.21 2.52
N GLY A 213 1.60 5.80 1.33
CA GLY A 213 0.44 6.61 1.00
C GLY A 213 -0.87 5.82 1.07
N ARG A 214 -0.89 4.57 0.58
CA ARG A 214 -2.07 3.69 0.69
C ARG A 214 -2.41 3.34 2.13
N ALA A 215 -1.41 3.06 2.97
CA ALA A 215 -1.63 2.77 4.38
C ALA A 215 -2.35 3.93 5.09
N ARG A 216 -1.90 5.17 4.86
CA ARG A 216 -2.51 6.40 5.41
C ARG A 216 -3.94 6.66 4.90
N MET A 217 -4.27 6.24 3.68
CA MET A 217 -5.61 6.44 3.09
C MET A 217 -6.61 5.31 3.35
N SER A 218 -6.16 4.18 3.93
CA SER A 218 -6.83 2.88 3.81
C SER A 218 -8.24 2.80 4.42
N GLY A 219 -8.55 3.60 5.45
CA GLY A 219 -9.90 3.64 6.04
C GLY A 219 -10.91 4.38 5.16
N THR A 220 -10.76 5.71 5.06
CA THR A 220 -11.74 6.60 4.44
C THR A 220 -11.87 6.40 2.92
N LEU A 221 -10.76 6.16 2.20
CA LEU A 221 -10.82 6.00 0.75
C LEU A 221 -11.51 4.69 0.37
N ARG A 222 -11.22 3.61 1.11
CA ARG A 222 -11.85 2.31 0.91
C ARG A 222 -13.35 2.43 1.13
N ALA A 223 -13.76 3.06 2.23
CA ALA A 223 -15.16 3.30 2.56
C ALA A 223 -15.88 4.13 1.48
N ALA A 224 -15.26 5.21 1.01
CA ALA A 224 -15.82 6.05 -0.05
C ALA A 224 -15.94 5.33 -1.40
N VAL A 225 -14.92 4.59 -1.82
CA VAL A 225 -14.94 3.86 -3.10
C VAL A 225 -15.95 2.71 -3.07
N PHE A 226 -16.06 2.01 -1.94
CA PHE A 226 -17.14 1.03 -1.76
C PHE A 226 -18.50 1.70 -1.72
N GLY A 227 -18.65 2.87 -1.10
CA GLY A 227 -19.91 3.58 -1.05
C GLY A 227 -20.42 4.00 -2.41
N ILE A 228 -19.57 4.62 -3.24
CA ILE A 228 -19.96 4.98 -4.61
C ILE A 228 -20.38 3.74 -5.40
N ASN A 229 -19.61 2.65 -5.30
CA ASN A 229 -19.91 1.42 -6.03
C ASN A 229 -21.20 0.75 -5.55
N ASP A 230 -21.42 0.69 -4.25
CA ASP A 230 -22.60 0.06 -3.67
C ASP A 230 -23.85 0.88 -4.00
N GLY A 231 -23.79 2.22 -3.88
CA GLY A 231 -24.87 3.12 -4.30
C GLY A 231 -25.18 3.01 -5.79
N LEU A 232 -24.17 2.96 -6.65
CA LEU A 232 -24.33 2.77 -8.10
C LEU A 232 -25.03 1.45 -8.41
N VAL A 233 -24.51 0.33 -7.90
CA VAL A 233 -25.01 -1.01 -8.25
C VAL A 233 -26.39 -1.24 -7.65
N SER A 234 -26.56 -0.99 -6.34
CA SER A 234 -27.81 -1.26 -5.64
C SER A 234 -28.96 -0.40 -6.17
N ASN A 235 -28.76 0.91 -6.34
CA ASN A 235 -29.85 1.80 -6.73
C ASN A 235 -30.16 1.70 -8.23
N PHE A 236 -29.16 1.45 -9.08
CA PHE A 236 -29.41 1.16 -10.50
C PHE A 236 -30.22 -0.13 -10.66
N ALA A 237 -29.84 -1.20 -9.96
CA ALA A 237 -30.57 -2.46 -9.98
C ALA A 237 -31.99 -2.31 -9.43
N LEU A 238 -32.17 -1.59 -8.32
CA LEU A 238 -33.49 -1.31 -7.74
C LEU A 238 -34.41 -0.58 -8.74
N VAL A 239 -33.92 0.50 -9.35
CA VAL A 239 -34.67 1.27 -10.35
C VAL A 239 -35.02 0.42 -11.57
N LEU A 240 -34.07 -0.37 -12.08
CA LEU A 240 -34.31 -1.28 -13.21
C LEU A 240 -35.32 -2.36 -12.88
N GLY A 241 -35.30 -2.92 -11.67
CA GLY A 241 -36.32 -3.88 -11.22
C GLY A 241 -37.73 -3.29 -11.21
N VAL A 242 -37.88 -2.07 -10.69
CA VAL A 242 -39.17 -1.36 -10.69
C VAL A 242 -39.65 -1.05 -12.12
N ILE A 243 -38.74 -0.63 -13.01
CA ILE A 243 -39.04 -0.44 -14.43
C ILE A 243 -39.45 -1.76 -15.11
N GLY A 244 -38.76 -2.87 -14.80
CA GLY A 244 -39.10 -4.20 -15.30
C GLY A 244 -40.51 -4.65 -14.90
N GLY A 245 -41.00 -4.19 -13.75
CA GLY A 245 -42.38 -4.39 -13.30
C GLY A 245 -43.43 -3.51 -13.97
N GLY A 246 -43.05 -2.66 -14.94
CA GLY A 246 -43.97 -1.77 -15.65
C GLY A 246 -44.30 -0.47 -14.92
N ALA A 247 -43.53 -0.10 -13.89
CA ALA A 247 -43.76 1.12 -13.13
C ALA A 247 -43.58 2.41 -13.95
N GLY A 248 -44.44 3.41 -13.68
CA GLY A 248 -44.30 4.74 -14.23
C GLY A 248 -43.15 5.55 -13.62
N THR A 249 -42.74 6.63 -14.30
CA THR A 249 -41.60 7.49 -13.92
C THR A 249 -41.67 8.03 -12.49
N THR A 250 -42.86 8.42 -12.01
CA THR A 250 -43.02 8.94 -10.63
C THR A 250 -42.64 7.88 -9.59
N LEU A 251 -43.05 6.63 -9.80
CA LEU A 251 -42.71 5.54 -8.88
C LEU A 251 -41.21 5.23 -8.95
N VAL A 252 -40.61 5.27 -10.14
CA VAL A 252 -39.16 5.11 -10.32
C VAL A 252 -38.37 6.16 -9.54
N ILE A 253 -38.76 7.43 -9.61
CA ILE A 253 -38.10 8.51 -8.87
C ILE A 253 -38.26 8.30 -7.37
N LEU A 254 -39.48 8.01 -6.91
CA LEU A 254 -39.75 7.77 -5.49
C LEU A 254 -38.92 6.60 -4.97
N THR A 255 -38.94 5.45 -5.65
CA THR A 255 -38.13 4.29 -5.30
C THR A 255 -36.64 4.61 -5.29
N GLY A 256 -36.13 5.28 -6.33
CA GLY A 256 -34.72 5.61 -6.45
C GLY A 256 -34.24 6.57 -5.36
N LEU A 257 -35.03 7.57 -4.99
CA LEU A 257 -34.70 8.51 -3.91
C LEU A 257 -34.83 7.85 -2.52
N SER A 258 -35.86 7.02 -2.31
CA SER A 258 -36.00 6.25 -1.07
C SER A 258 -34.87 5.25 -0.90
N GLY A 259 -34.50 4.52 -1.96
CA GLY A 259 -33.38 3.58 -1.97
C GLY A 259 -32.04 4.28 -1.72
N LEU A 260 -31.82 5.45 -2.35
CA LEU A 260 -30.66 6.30 -2.09
C LEU A 260 -30.56 6.67 -0.61
N LEU A 261 -31.62 7.24 -0.01
CA LEU A 261 -31.59 7.71 1.37
C LEU A 261 -31.44 6.55 2.36
N ALA A 262 -32.23 5.49 2.19
CA ALA A 262 -32.18 4.31 3.05
C ALA A 262 -30.81 3.63 3.00
N GLY A 263 -30.26 3.44 1.79
CA GLY A 263 -28.95 2.85 1.60
C GLY A 263 -27.82 3.73 2.16
N ALA A 264 -27.85 5.04 1.91
CA ALA A 264 -26.84 5.97 2.41
C ALA A 264 -26.82 5.99 3.95
N LEU A 265 -27.98 6.03 4.60
CA LEU A 265 -28.09 5.98 6.07
C LEU A 265 -27.59 4.64 6.63
N SER A 266 -27.99 3.51 6.01
CA SER A 266 -27.54 2.18 6.42
C SER A 266 -26.02 2.05 6.32
N MET A 267 -25.43 2.52 5.22
CA MET A 267 -23.99 2.47 5.02
C MET A 267 -23.23 3.39 6.00
N ALA A 268 -23.76 4.59 6.27
CA ALA A 268 -23.17 5.50 7.24
C ALA A 268 -23.16 4.89 8.64
N ALA A 269 -24.29 4.30 9.07
CA ALA A 269 -24.39 3.61 10.35
C ALA A 269 -23.42 2.42 10.42
N GLY A 270 -23.35 1.60 9.37
CA GLY A 270 -22.44 0.47 9.29
C GLY A 270 -20.97 0.87 9.42
N GLU A 271 -20.53 1.92 8.71
CA GLU A 271 -19.15 2.40 8.80
C GLU A 271 -18.85 3.05 10.16
N PHE A 272 -19.81 3.80 10.74
CA PHE A 272 -19.67 4.37 12.08
C PHE A 272 -19.43 3.28 13.12
N VAL A 273 -20.27 2.24 13.12
CA VAL A 273 -20.16 1.10 14.04
C VAL A 273 -18.85 0.37 13.79
N SER A 274 -18.50 0.07 12.54
CA SER A 274 -17.26 -0.63 12.21
C SER A 274 -16.00 0.08 12.73
N VAL A 275 -15.88 1.39 12.48
CA VAL A 275 -14.73 2.19 12.94
C VAL A 275 -14.73 2.33 14.47
N SER A 276 -15.89 2.55 15.08
CA SER A 276 -16.00 2.67 16.54
C SER A 276 -15.58 1.37 17.23
N SER A 277 -16.06 0.23 16.76
CA SER A 277 -15.66 -1.08 17.29
C SER A 277 -14.17 -1.37 17.07
N GLN A 278 -13.59 -1.01 15.92
CA GLN A 278 -12.14 -1.16 15.71
C GLN A 278 -11.33 -0.33 16.71
N ARG A 279 -11.79 0.88 17.02
CA ARG A 279 -11.14 1.73 18.02
C ARG A 279 -11.26 1.17 19.43
N GLU A 280 -12.45 0.68 19.79
CA GLU A 280 -12.69 0.03 21.08
C GLU A 280 -11.80 -1.21 21.24
N LEU A 281 -11.63 -2.01 20.18
CA LEU A 281 -10.72 -3.17 20.19
C LEU A 281 -9.25 -2.76 20.34
N ILE A 282 -8.81 -1.70 19.66
CA ILE A 282 -7.44 -1.18 19.83
C ILE A 282 -7.23 -0.63 21.23
N ALA A 283 -8.19 0.13 21.76
CA ALA A 283 -8.13 0.69 23.10
C ALA A 283 -8.09 -0.41 24.17
N ALA A 284 -8.86 -1.49 24.00
CA ALA A 284 -8.83 -2.65 24.90
C ALA A 284 -7.48 -3.40 24.89
N GLY A 285 -6.68 -3.25 23.83
CA GLY A 285 -5.35 -3.86 23.73
C GLY A 285 -4.21 -2.99 24.28
N LYS A 286 -4.46 -1.73 24.62
CA LYS A 286 -3.42 -0.85 25.19
C LYS A 286 -3.12 -1.25 26.65
N PRO A 287 -1.84 -1.29 27.07
CA PRO A 287 -1.51 -1.43 28.48
C PRO A 287 -2.16 -0.31 29.30
N ASP A 288 -2.49 -0.60 30.56
CA ASP A 288 -3.03 0.39 31.48
C ASP A 288 -2.04 1.58 31.62
N ASP A 289 -2.55 2.80 31.65
CA ASP A 289 -1.72 4.02 31.74
C ASP A 289 -0.91 4.06 33.05
N THR A 290 -1.31 3.28 34.05
CA THR A 290 -0.57 3.11 35.31
C THR A 290 0.59 2.11 35.21
N ALA A 291 0.62 1.28 34.15
CA ALA A 291 1.60 0.20 34.00
C ALA A 291 3.02 0.72 33.80
N ASP A 292 3.20 1.86 33.12
CA ASP A 292 4.52 2.47 32.93
C ASP A 292 5.12 2.99 34.25
N GLY A 293 4.27 3.49 35.15
CA GLY A 293 4.66 3.89 36.50
C GLY A 293 4.98 2.70 37.43
N ALA A 294 4.51 1.50 37.09
CA ALA A 294 4.80 0.28 37.81
C ALA A 294 6.16 -0.32 37.44
N VAL A 295 6.72 0.00 36.27
CA VAL A 295 8.00 -0.58 35.78
C VAL A 295 9.16 -0.42 36.78
N PRO A 296 9.39 0.74 37.43
CA PRO A 296 10.45 0.90 38.42
C PRO A 296 10.19 0.17 39.75
N LEU A 297 8.94 -0.24 40.00
CA LEU A 297 8.51 -0.98 41.19
C LEU A 297 8.50 -2.49 40.96
N LEU A 298 8.75 -2.94 39.72
CA LEU A 298 8.81 -4.36 39.39
C LEU A 298 10.00 -5.01 40.09
N ASP A 299 9.73 -6.16 40.69
CA ASP A 299 10.79 -7.03 41.20
C ASP A 299 11.54 -7.64 40.01
N VAL A 300 12.77 -7.17 39.80
CA VAL A 300 13.67 -7.61 38.72
C VAL A 300 13.95 -9.11 38.83
N ASP A 301 13.92 -9.67 40.05
CA ASP A 301 14.13 -11.09 40.30
C ASP A 301 12.87 -11.94 40.02
N ALA A 302 11.69 -11.32 39.95
CA ALA A 302 10.40 -12.00 39.73
C ALA A 302 9.99 -12.14 38.24
N ASN A 303 10.73 -11.55 37.30
CA ASN A 303 10.56 -11.70 35.85
C ASN A 303 9.16 -11.37 35.29
N GLU A 304 8.37 -10.56 35.99
CA GLU A 304 6.97 -10.26 35.63
C GLU A 304 6.85 -9.52 34.28
N LEU A 305 7.82 -8.67 33.97
CA LEU A 305 7.86 -7.97 32.68
C LEU A 305 8.07 -8.93 31.50
N ALA A 306 8.85 -10.00 31.68
CA ALA A 306 8.99 -11.02 30.63
C ALA A 306 7.69 -11.81 30.45
N LEU A 307 6.90 -12.02 31.51
CA LEU A 307 5.57 -12.64 31.39
C LEU A 307 4.62 -11.80 30.53
N VAL A 308 4.66 -10.46 30.64
CA VAL A 308 3.90 -9.56 29.76
C VAL A 308 4.33 -9.72 28.30
N TYR A 309 5.63 -9.76 28.01
CA TYR A 309 6.13 -9.96 26.65
C TYR A 309 5.80 -11.34 26.08
N ARG A 310 5.83 -12.38 26.92
CA ARG A 310 5.39 -13.73 26.53
C ARG A 310 3.89 -13.78 26.25
N ALA A 311 3.07 -13.12 27.07
CA ALA A 311 1.63 -13.01 26.84
C ALA A 311 1.32 -12.26 25.53
N ARG A 312 2.20 -11.34 25.10
CA ARG A 312 2.16 -10.66 23.80
C ARG A 312 2.73 -11.49 22.63
N GLY A 313 3.12 -12.74 22.87
CA GLY A 313 3.53 -13.69 21.82
C GLY A 313 5.03 -13.80 21.56
N MET A 314 5.90 -13.15 22.36
CA MET A 314 7.35 -13.34 22.23
C MET A 314 7.80 -14.71 22.74
N SER A 315 8.85 -15.26 22.13
CA SER A 315 9.54 -16.43 22.67
C SER A 315 10.14 -16.13 24.04
N ALA A 316 10.28 -17.13 24.91
CA ALA A 316 10.76 -16.92 26.28
C ALA A 316 12.12 -16.18 26.33
N ALA A 317 13.08 -16.62 25.50
CA ALA A 317 14.40 -16.02 25.44
C ALA A 317 14.40 -14.57 24.91
N GLU A 318 13.42 -14.20 24.07
CA GLU A 318 13.31 -12.86 23.50
C GLU A 318 12.58 -11.91 24.44
N ALA A 319 11.56 -12.41 25.14
CA ALA A 319 10.87 -11.70 26.20
C ALA A 319 11.79 -11.32 27.36
N GLU A 320 12.66 -12.25 27.80
CA GLU A 320 13.65 -12.01 28.86
C GLU A 320 14.65 -10.93 28.45
N ARG A 321 15.24 -11.04 27.26
CA ARG A 321 16.16 -10.01 26.72
C ARG A 321 15.49 -8.65 26.62
N ARG A 322 14.22 -8.60 26.21
CA ARG A 322 13.47 -7.34 26.07
C ARG A 322 13.15 -6.72 27.43
N ALA A 323 12.76 -7.54 28.41
CA ALA A 323 12.53 -7.10 29.78
C ALA A 323 13.81 -6.50 30.39
N GLU A 324 14.95 -7.14 30.22
CA GLU A 324 16.25 -6.65 30.71
C GLU A 324 16.63 -5.29 30.08
N VAL A 325 16.43 -5.12 28.78
CA VAL A 325 16.71 -3.84 28.09
C VAL A 325 15.82 -2.71 28.63
N VAL A 326 14.56 -2.99 28.97
CA VAL A 326 13.63 -1.98 29.49
C VAL A 326 13.94 -1.64 30.94
N LEU A 327 14.23 -2.64 31.79
CA LEU A 327 14.58 -2.43 33.20
C LEU A 327 15.91 -1.69 33.40
N ARG A 328 16.84 -1.79 32.42
CA ARG A 328 18.12 -1.06 32.45
C ARG A 328 18.01 0.39 31.99
N ARG A 329 16.88 0.83 31.43
CA ARG A 329 16.69 2.24 31.07
C ARG A 329 16.40 3.02 32.35
N PRO A 330 17.05 4.18 32.57
CA PRO A 330 16.62 5.09 33.64
C PRO A 330 15.14 5.44 33.45
N PRO A 331 14.37 5.62 34.53
CA PRO A 331 12.96 6.01 34.41
C PRO A 331 12.89 7.25 33.52
N PRO A 332 11.98 7.28 32.53
CA PRO A 332 11.84 8.46 31.68
C PRO A 332 11.60 9.66 32.61
N GLU A 333 12.33 10.77 32.39
CA GLU A 333 11.89 12.06 32.92
C GLU A 333 10.40 12.19 32.56
N GLN A 334 9.58 12.64 33.50
CA GLN A 334 8.15 12.91 33.29
C GLN A 334 7.97 13.94 32.16
N HIS A 335 8.14 13.49 30.92
CA HIS A 335 7.67 14.16 29.75
C HIS A 335 6.16 14.05 29.82
N PRO A 336 5.42 15.18 29.80
CA PRO A 336 3.96 15.13 29.74
C PRO A 336 3.62 14.27 28.54
N ALA A 337 2.99 13.10 28.79
CA ALA A 337 2.59 12.07 27.83
C ALA A 337 2.80 12.54 26.38
N GLY A 338 4.04 12.40 25.90
CA GLY A 338 4.36 12.82 24.55
C GLY A 338 3.55 11.90 23.67
N GLU A 339 2.53 12.46 23.01
CA GLU A 339 1.53 11.77 22.20
C GLU A 339 2.17 10.57 21.49
N GLU A 340 2.12 9.38 22.11
CA GLU A 340 2.33 8.16 21.35
C GLU A 340 1.24 8.20 20.28
N PRO A 341 1.59 8.06 18.99
CA PRO A 341 0.61 8.22 17.92
C PRO A 341 -0.55 7.30 18.23
N ASP A 342 -1.68 7.90 18.58
CA ASP A 342 -2.83 7.18 19.07
C ASP A 342 -3.17 6.14 18.00
N GLY A 343 -3.19 4.85 18.35
CA GLY A 343 -3.70 3.82 17.44
C GLY A 343 -5.10 4.17 16.91
N GLY A 344 -5.87 5.01 17.63
CA GLY A 344 -7.14 5.59 17.19
C GLY A 344 -7.06 6.67 16.10
N GLU A 345 -5.89 7.30 15.89
CA GLU A 345 -5.62 8.24 14.80
C GLU A 345 -5.48 7.51 13.45
N VAL A 346 -4.93 6.29 13.47
CA VAL A 346 -4.77 5.42 12.29
C VAL A 346 -6.12 4.96 11.72
N VAL A 347 -7.11 4.72 12.59
CA VAL A 347 -8.47 4.30 12.17
C VAL A 347 -9.34 5.52 11.78
N GLY A 348 -8.98 6.74 12.23
CA GLY A 348 -9.74 7.95 11.94
C GLY A 348 -11.11 8.01 12.62
N SER A 349 -11.77 9.16 12.63
CA SER A 349 -13.06 9.35 13.34
C SER A 349 -14.21 8.56 12.69
N GLY A 350 -14.92 7.76 13.48
CA GLY A 350 -16.12 7.03 13.02
C GLY A 350 -17.18 7.95 12.41
N ALA A 351 -17.35 9.16 12.95
CA ALA A 351 -18.25 10.16 12.38
C ALA A 351 -17.79 10.66 11.00
N LYS A 352 -16.47 10.89 10.82
CA LYS A 352 -15.91 11.29 9.51
C LYS A 352 -16.05 10.17 8.49
N ALA A 353 -15.78 8.92 8.89
CA ALA A 353 -15.93 7.75 8.04
C ALA A 353 -17.40 7.58 7.60
N ALA A 354 -18.35 7.64 8.54
CA ALA A 354 -19.78 7.57 8.29
C ALA A 354 -20.27 8.67 7.31
N ALA A 355 -19.89 9.92 7.55
CA ALA A 355 -20.25 11.03 6.67
C ALA A 355 -19.68 10.85 5.25
N SER A 356 -18.45 10.36 5.14
CA SER A 356 -17.82 10.08 3.85
C SER A 356 -18.53 8.95 3.10
N SER A 357 -18.90 7.86 3.79
CA SER A 357 -19.64 6.73 3.24
C SER A 357 -21.05 7.14 2.81
N PHE A 358 -21.74 7.93 3.63
CA PHE A 358 -23.04 8.50 3.30
C PHE A 358 -22.99 9.27 1.98
N ALA A 359 -22.08 10.24 1.89
CA ALA A 359 -21.95 11.10 0.71
C ALA A 359 -21.54 10.29 -0.52
N ALA A 360 -20.59 9.37 -0.37
CA ALA A 360 -20.14 8.48 -1.43
C ALA A 360 -21.29 7.62 -1.98
N PHE A 361 -22.06 6.97 -1.11
CA PHE A 361 -23.22 6.19 -1.49
C PHE A 361 -24.28 7.06 -2.17
N ALA A 362 -24.63 8.20 -1.57
CA ALA A 362 -25.64 9.10 -2.11
C ALA A 362 -25.28 9.60 -3.51
N ILE A 363 -24.01 9.96 -3.75
CA ILE A 363 -23.52 10.34 -5.07
C ILE A 363 -23.69 9.18 -6.04
N GLY A 364 -23.23 7.97 -5.70
CA GLY A 364 -23.36 6.79 -6.56
C GLY A 364 -24.81 6.46 -6.89
N ALA A 365 -25.69 6.48 -5.89
CA ALA A 365 -27.11 6.16 -6.03
C ALA A 365 -27.91 7.25 -6.76
N LEU A 366 -27.44 8.49 -6.82
CA LEU A 366 -28.11 9.57 -7.54
C LEU A 366 -27.99 9.42 -9.05
N LEU A 367 -26.83 8.94 -9.55
CA LEU A 367 -26.54 8.83 -10.99
C LEU A 367 -27.61 8.05 -11.78
N PRO A 368 -28.07 6.87 -11.33
CA PRO A 368 -29.16 6.11 -11.95
C PRO A 368 -30.49 6.88 -12.06
N VAL A 369 -30.77 7.75 -11.09
CA VAL A 369 -32.06 8.44 -10.93
C VAL A 369 -32.06 9.79 -11.65
N LEU A 370 -30.87 10.39 -11.85
CA LEU A 370 -30.68 11.71 -12.44
C LEU A 370 -31.42 11.91 -13.77
N PRO A 371 -31.41 10.98 -14.74
CA PRO A 371 -32.13 11.16 -16.00
C PRO A 371 -33.64 11.36 -15.80
N PHE A 372 -34.23 10.62 -14.86
CA PHE A 372 -35.65 10.70 -14.55
C PHE A 372 -36.00 12.02 -13.82
N LEU A 373 -35.13 12.49 -12.93
CA LEU A 373 -35.27 13.80 -12.28
C LEU A 373 -35.21 14.97 -13.28
N LEU A 374 -34.42 14.81 -14.35
CA LEU A 374 -34.33 15.79 -15.43
C LEU A 374 -35.49 15.71 -16.43
N GLY A 375 -36.50 14.89 -16.16
CA GLY A 375 -37.71 14.77 -16.99
C GLY A 375 -37.60 13.80 -18.16
N LEU A 376 -36.49 13.05 -18.28
CA LEU A 376 -36.39 11.97 -19.27
C LEU A 376 -37.31 10.81 -18.87
N HIS A 377 -37.87 10.16 -19.88
CA HIS A 377 -38.82 9.06 -19.72
C HIS A 377 -38.57 7.94 -20.73
N GLY A 378 -39.18 6.78 -20.48
CA GLY A 378 -39.10 5.60 -21.34
C GLY A 378 -37.68 5.08 -21.53
N LEU A 379 -37.43 4.46 -22.69
CA LEU A 379 -36.15 3.84 -23.02
C LEU A 379 -34.97 4.82 -23.00
N LEU A 380 -35.19 6.08 -23.40
CA LEU A 380 -34.14 7.08 -23.39
C LEU A 380 -33.60 7.34 -21.97
N ALA A 381 -34.47 7.47 -20.97
CA ALA A 381 -34.04 7.65 -19.59
C ALA A 381 -33.22 6.45 -19.09
N VAL A 382 -33.65 5.23 -19.43
CA VAL A 382 -32.94 3.99 -19.07
C VAL A 382 -31.55 3.93 -19.71
N LEU A 383 -31.44 4.27 -20.99
CA LEU A 383 -30.16 4.27 -21.70
C LEU A 383 -29.20 5.31 -21.12
N VAL A 384 -29.68 6.52 -20.84
CA VAL A 384 -28.85 7.56 -20.20
C VAL A 384 -28.43 7.11 -18.80
N ALA A 385 -29.34 6.54 -18.01
CA ALA A 385 -29.02 6.01 -16.67
C ALA A 385 -27.98 4.88 -16.73
N ALA A 386 -28.09 3.98 -17.71
CA ALA A 386 -27.15 2.88 -17.93
C ALA A 386 -25.77 3.39 -18.37
N VAL A 387 -25.70 4.37 -19.27
CA VAL A 387 -24.44 4.97 -19.71
C VAL A 387 -23.76 5.73 -18.57
N LEU A 388 -24.50 6.53 -17.80
CA LEU A 388 -23.96 7.25 -16.64
C LEU A 388 -23.44 6.29 -15.57
N SER A 389 -24.27 5.33 -15.16
CA SER A 389 -23.91 4.34 -14.14
C SER A 389 -22.77 3.44 -14.61
N GLY A 390 -22.82 2.95 -15.86
CA GLY A 390 -21.78 2.11 -16.44
C GLY A 390 -20.45 2.84 -16.59
N SER A 391 -20.47 4.10 -17.01
CA SER A 391 -19.26 4.93 -17.07
C SER A 391 -18.68 5.16 -15.68
N ALA A 392 -19.52 5.43 -14.68
CA ALA A 392 -19.09 5.58 -13.30
C ALA A 392 -18.47 4.29 -12.74
N LEU A 393 -19.07 3.13 -12.98
CA LEU A 393 -18.53 1.81 -12.58
C LEU A 393 -17.20 1.49 -13.25
N LEU A 394 -17.04 1.83 -14.53
CA LEU A 394 -15.76 1.70 -15.22
C LEU A 394 -14.69 2.58 -14.59
N LEU A 395 -15.02 3.84 -14.28
CA LEU A 395 -14.11 4.79 -13.65
C LEU A 395 -13.72 4.36 -12.24
N THR A 396 -14.66 3.98 -11.39
CA THR A 396 -14.38 3.50 -10.03
C THR A 396 -13.60 2.19 -10.05
N GLY A 397 -13.94 1.24 -10.91
CA GLY A 397 -13.20 -0.01 -11.05
C GLY A 397 -11.77 0.20 -11.57
N ALA A 398 -11.57 1.13 -12.51
CA ALA A 398 -10.23 1.51 -12.96
C ALA A 398 -9.43 2.16 -11.83
N THR A 399 -10.07 3.06 -11.07
CA THR A 399 -9.51 3.76 -9.90
C THR A 399 -9.04 2.75 -8.84
N VAL A 400 -9.86 1.76 -8.49
CA VAL A 400 -9.47 0.65 -7.61
C VAL A 400 -8.29 -0.12 -8.20
N GLY A 401 -8.33 -0.44 -9.49
CA GLY A 401 -7.25 -1.15 -10.15
C GLY A 401 -5.90 -0.43 -10.04
N VAL A 402 -5.89 0.89 -10.24
CA VAL A 402 -4.70 1.72 -10.07
C VAL A 402 -4.21 1.70 -8.62
N LEU A 403 -5.10 1.95 -7.65
CA LEU A 403 -4.74 1.98 -6.23
C LEU A 403 -4.23 0.63 -5.73
N SER A 404 -4.79 -0.47 -6.21
CA SER A 404 -4.35 -1.81 -5.85
C SER A 404 -3.07 -2.25 -6.60
N GLY A 405 -2.50 -1.42 -7.49
CA GLY A 405 -1.36 -1.80 -8.33
C GLY A 405 -1.69 -2.83 -9.42
N ALA A 406 -2.98 -3.09 -9.68
CA ALA A 406 -3.47 -4.06 -10.66
C ALA A 406 -3.73 -3.40 -12.04
N ALA A 407 -4.00 -4.22 -13.07
CA ALA A 407 -4.49 -3.71 -14.35
C ALA A 407 -5.85 -3.01 -14.21
N PRO A 408 -6.00 -1.71 -14.59
CA PRO A 408 -7.25 -0.98 -14.39
C PRO A 408 -8.38 -1.54 -15.24
N LEU A 409 -8.09 -1.91 -16.50
CA LEU A 409 -9.12 -2.34 -17.45
C LEU A 409 -9.84 -3.64 -16.98
N PRO A 410 -9.16 -4.72 -16.59
CA PRO A 410 -9.84 -5.89 -16.03
C PRO A 410 -10.67 -5.58 -14.78
N ARG A 411 -10.22 -4.64 -13.93
CA ARG A 411 -10.92 -4.26 -12.70
C ARG A 411 -12.17 -3.42 -13.00
N ALA A 412 -12.07 -2.50 -13.96
CA ALA A 412 -13.18 -1.74 -14.51
C ALA A 412 -14.24 -2.65 -15.15
N LEU A 413 -13.83 -3.56 -16.04
CA LEU A 413 -14.73 -4.48 -16.71
C LEU A 413 -15.42 -5.44 -15.74
N ARG A 414 -14.70 -5.94 -14.73
CA ARG A 414 -15.29 -6.75 -13.66
C ARG A 414 -16.36 -5.98 -12.89
N GLN A 415 -16.10 -4.72 -12.55
CA GLN A 415 -17.05 -3.87 -11.83
C GLN A 415 -18.31 -3.60 -12.66
N LEU A 416 -18.13 -3.29 -13.95
CA LEU A 416 -19.24 -3.13 -14.89
C LEU A 416 -20.04 -4.42 -15.03
N ALA A 417 -19.38 -5.58 -15.13
CA ALA A 417 -20.05 -6.87 -15.26
C ALA A 417 -20.89 -7.23 -14.02
N ILE A 418 -20.38 -6.96 -12.82
CA ILE A 418 -21.13 -7.16 -11.58
C ILE A 418 -22.36 -6.25 -11.55
N GLY A 419 -22.19 -4.95 -11.85
CA GLY A 419 -23.30 -4.01 -11.87
C GLY A 419 -24.36 -4.33 -12.92
N ALA A 420 -23.93 -4.68 -14.14
CA ALA A 420 -24.82 -5.10 -15.22
C ALA A 420 -25.55 -6.40 -14.85
N GLY A 421 -24.86 -7.37 -14.25
CA GLY A 421 -25.47 -8.62 -13.78
C GLY A 421 -26.56 -8.37 -12.74
N ALA A 422 -26.30 -7.54 -11.73
CA ALA A 422 -27.28 -7.18 -10.72
C ALA A 422 -28.51 -6.47 -11.33
N ALA A 423 -28.29 -5.54 -12.27
CA ALA A 423 -29.36 -4.84 -12.96
C ALA A 423 -30.22 -5.75 -13.85
N VAL A 424 -29.60 -6.69 -14.57
CA VAL A 424 -30.32 -7.68 -15.38
C VAL A 424 -31.16 -8.58 -14.47
N MET A 425 -30.59 -9.11 -13.39
CA MET A 425 -31.30 -10.00 -12.47
C MET A 425 -32.52 -9.32 -11.84
N THR A 426 -32.38 -8.07 -11.40
CA THR A 426 -33.48 -7.30 -10.81
C THR A 426 -34.52 -6.89 -11.85
N PHE A 427 -34.11 -6.53 -13.06
CA PHE A 427 -35.04 -6.28 -14.17
C PHE A 427 -35.88 -7.54 -14.51
N LEU A 428 -35.24 -8.71 -14.61
CA LEU A 428 -35.92 -9.99 -14.82
C LEU A 428 -36.90 -10.31 -13.69
N LEU A 429 -36.51 -10.06 -12.43
CA LEU A 429 -37.40 -10.19 -11.29
C LEU A 429 -38.62 -9.28 -11.44
N GLY A 430 -38.39 -8.02 -11.84
CA GLY A 430 -39.45 -7.07 -12.17
C GLY A 430 -40.41 -7.60 -13.23
N LEU A 431 -39.90 -8.15 -14.34
CA LEU A 431 -40.73 -8.74 -15.38
C LEU A 431 -41.60 -9.87 -14.86
N VAL A 432 -41.05 -10.77 -14.04
CA VAL A 432 -41.80 -11.89 -13.46
C VAL A 432 -42.98 -11.39 -12.64
N PHE A 433 -42.77 -10.39 -11.78
CA PHE A 433 -43.85 -9.86 -10.94
C PHE A 433 -44.81 -8.92 -11.67
N GLY A 434 -44.33 -8.14 -12.64
CA GLY A 434 -45.16 -7.29 -13.49
C GLY A 434 -46.17 -8.10 -14.31
N VAL A 435 -45.75 -9.27 -14.80
CA VAL A 435 -46.62 -10.23 -15.51
C VAL A 435 -47.69 -10.85 -14.58
N THR A 436 -47.43 -10.97 -13.28
CA THR A 436 -48.41 -11.51 -12.32
C THR A 436 -49.37 -10.47 -11.72
N ALA A 437 -49.01 -9.18 -11.78
CA ALA A 437 -49.80 -8.08 -11.22
C ALA A 437 -50.71 -7.39 -12.25
N SER A 438 -50.57 -7.74 -13.53
CA SER A 438 -51.39 -7.30 -14.66
C SER A 438 -52.39 -8.38 -15.03
#